data_AF-A0A8R1DSZ0-F1
#
_entry.id   AF-A0A8R1DSZ0-F1
#
_cell.length_a   1.000
_cell.length_b   1.000
_cell.length_c   1.000
_cell.angle_alpha   90.00
_cell.angle_beta   90.00
_cell.angle_gamma   90.00
#
_symmetry.space_group_name_H-M   'P 1'
#
loop_
_entity.id
_entity.type
_entity.pdbx_description
1 polymer ?
#
loop_
_entity_poly.entity_id
_entity_poly.type
_entity_poly.pdbx_seq_one_letter_code
_entity_poly.pdbx_strand_id
1 'polypeptide(L)'
;MTEKILFYVYRDVGTSSENLIRAIVDEFKSFVFSGKGISFTAKGYSGIPLVGELALDSPEDDIWKVIAVLFKISAQEEGLIFKVHTENYERNPLVAEARKSDVLPKWANTLKYFADNVFGMNGVIHLISPTVAEKFPKRSQVDMLRAVPNETRNILVTESLSEKLHSADSRSFGMHTTSVNVPASLAYVARERPDILSLAIREFIGMDETKIKELEKKLGDEADRVMIHTLINEADWKEVTAVADIESPTDIVSHRVSLALLAFDEKHSSMSNGVDVPPSGLFQKVGDRFERERLESLRARLFGAPQSATHLYQCAKALVTGQHVQECRKIFVGK
;
A
#
# COMPACT_ATOMS: atom_id res chain seq x y z
N MET A 1 -15.65 -19.50 2.80
CA MET A 1 -15.47 -18.04 2.76
C MET A 1 -14.05 -17.75 3.18
N THR A 2 -13.33 -16.88 2.47
CA THR A 2 -12.02 -16.42 2.92
C THR A 2 -12.22 -15.47 4.08
N GLU A 3 -11.66 -15.77 5.25
CA GLU A 3 -11.71 -14.87 6.41
C GLU A 3 -11.02 -13.54 6.08
N LYS A 4 -11.49 -12.43 6.66
CA LYS A 4 -11.03 -11.07 6.34
C LYS A 4 -10.63 -10.29 7.59
N ILE A 5 -9.71 -9.35 7.41
CA ILE A 5 -9.46 -8.24 8.34
C ILE A 5 -10.17 -7.02 7.78
N LEU A 6 -11.04 -6.41 8.60
CA LEU A 6 -11.80 -5.22 8.28
C LEU A 6 -11.22 -4.02 9.03
N PHE A 7 -10.95 -2.95 8.30
CA PHE A 7 -10.45 -1.68 8.81
C PHE A 7 -11.55 -0.64 8.69
N TYR A 8 -12.27 -0.41 9.79
CA TYR A 8 -13.32 0.60 9.83
C TYR A 8 -12.69 1.96 10.11
N VAL A 9 -13.03 2.97 9.32
CA VAL A 9 -12.56 4.35 9.48
C VAL A 9 -13.76 5.28 9.63
N TYR A 10 -13.83 5.94 10.77
CA TYR A 10 -14.87 6.88 11.17
C TYR A 10 -14.29 8.29 11.18
N ARG A 11 -14.57 9.04 10.12
CA ARG A 11 -14.21 10.46 10.02
C ARG A 11 -15.08 11.32 10.94
N ASP A 12 -14.53 12.45 11.39
CA ASP A 12 -15.33 13.47 12.08
C ASP A 12 -16.11 14.35 11.09
N VAL A 13 -17.05 15.15 11.58
CA VAL A 13 -17.89 16.04 10.76
C VAL A 13 -17.04 17.03 9.95
N GLY A 14 -15.87 17.42 10.44
CA GLY A 14 -14.95 18.34 9.77
C GLY A 14 -14.11 17.71 8.64
N THR A 15 -13.94 16.39 8.61
CA THR A 15 -13.07 15.72 7.62
C THR A 15 -13.88 15.32 6.38
N SER A 16 -13.55 15.94 5.24
CA SER A 16 -14.17 15.58 3.96
C SER A 16 -13.69 14.19 3.48
N SER A 17 -14.58 13.44 2.83
CA SER A 17 -14.22 12.14 2.23
C SER A 17 -13.08 12.28 1.22
N GLU A 18 -13.05 13.38 0.47
CA GLU A 18 -12.01 13.66 -0.51
C GLU A 18 -10.63 13.81 0.13
N ASN A 19 -10.53 14.54 1.24
CA ASN A 19 -9.26 14.71 1.95
C ASN A 19 -8.76 13.38 2.52
N LEU A 20 -9.64 12.59 3.11
CA LEU A 20 -9.30 11.26 3.61
C LEU A 20 -8.80 10.36 2.48
N ILE A 21 -9.49 10.33 1.33
CA ILE A 21 -9.06 9.54 0.16
C ILE A 21 -7.70 10.01 -0.34
N ARG A 22 -7.46 11.33 -0.46
CA ARG A 22 -6.16 11.87 -0.87
C ARG A 22 -5.04 11.43 0.08
N ALA A 23 -5.27 11.52 1.39
CA ALA A 23 -4.29 11.12 2.39
C ALA A 23 -3.95 9.63 2.30
N ILE A 24 -4.97 8.77 2.18
CA ILE A 24 -4.78 7.31 2.00
C ILE A 24 -3.97 7.03 0.73
N VAL A 25 -4.34 7.65 -0.39
CA VAL A 25 -3.65 7.42 -1.69
C VAL A 25 -2.20 7.87 -1.63
N ASP A 26 -1.90 9.03 -1.05
CA ASP A 26 -0.53 9.54 -0.95
C ASP A 26 0.37 8.62 -0.10
N GLU A 27 -0.16 8.06 0.99
CA GLU A 27 0.59 7.15 1.85
C GLU A 27 0.84 5.77 1.23
N PHE A 28 -0.02 5.32 0.29
CA PHE A 28 0.16 4.06 -0.43
C PHE A 28 0.92 4.17 -1.76
N LYS A 29 1.26 5.38 -2.24
CA LYS A 29 1.76 5.57 -3.61
C LYS A 29 3.05 4.84 -3.98
N SER A 30 3.88 4.52 -2.99
CA SER A 30 5.13 3.78 -3.16
C SER A 30 5.07 2.34 -2.70
N PHE A 31 3.94 1.91 -2.14
CA PHE A 31 3.78 0.58 -1.55
C PHE A 31 3.04 -0.35 -2.52
N VAL A 32 3.57 -1.56 -2.68
CA VAL A 32 2.93 -2.60 -3.49
C VAL A 32 2.63 -3.79 -2.60
N PHE A 33 1.34 -4.08 -2.44
CA PHE A 33 0.89 -5.26 -1.72
C PHE A 33 1.42 -6.53 -2.38
N SER A 34 1.92 -7.44 -1.54
CA SER A 34 2.34 -8.77 -1.98
C SER A 34 1.14 -9.59 -2.46
N GLY A 35 -0.02 -9.42 -1.82
CA GLY A 35 -1.27 -10.10 -2.21
C GLY A 35 -2.16 -9.31 -3.18
N LYS A 36 -3.48 -9.55 -3.06
CA LYS A 36 -4.52 -8.78 -3.80
C LYS A 36 -4.54 -7.30 -3.40
N GLY A 37 -4.01 -6.98 -2.23
CA GLY A 37 -4.04 -5.66 -1.62
C GLY A 37 -5.38 -5.32 -0.99
N ILE A 38 -5.48 -4.09 -0.48
CA ILE A 38 -6.66 -3.58 0.21
C ILE A 38 -7.64 -2.93 -0.77
N SER A 39 -8.93 -3.07 -0.49
CA SER A 39 -10.00 -2.31 -1.13
C SER A 39 -10.84 -1.59 -0.08
N PHE A 40 -11.24 -0.36 -0.36
CA PHE A 40 -12.01 0.49 0.52
C PHE A 40 -13.40 0.74 -0.05
N THR A 41 -14.42 0.50 0.77
CA THR A 41 -15.82 0.72 0.40
C THR A 41 -16.51 1.59 1.45
N ALA A 42 -17.30 2.56 0.99
CA ALA A 42 -18.08 3.40 1.88
C ALA A 42 -19.35 2.64 2.32
N LYS A 43 -19.61 2.57 3.63
CA LYS A 43 -20.87 1.99 4.16
C LYS A 43 -21.85 3.09 4.57
N GLY A 44 -23.14 2.84 4.31
CA GLY A 44 -24.23 3.74 4.65
C GLY A 44 -24.34 4.98 3.77
N TYR A 45 -25.42 5.75 3.95
CA TYR A 45 -25.72 6.93 3.13
C TYR A 45 -24.71 8.07 3.29
N SER A 46 -24.08 8.19 4.46
CA SER A 46 -23.04 9.20 4.74
C SER A 46 -21.64 8.77 4.28
N GLY A 47 -21.50 7.51 3.82
CA GLY A 47 -20.23 6.88 3.54
C GLY A 47 -19.34 6.70 4.78
N ILE A 48 -19.95 6.61 5.96
CA ILE A 48 -19.28 6.39 7.24
C ILE A 48 -19.87 5.12 7.88
N PRO A 49 -19.05 4.13 8.23
CA PRO A 49 -17.58 4.11 8.06
C PRO A 49 -17.14 3.87 6.63
N LEU A 50 -15.94 4.34 6.30
CA LEU A 50 -15.16 3.77 5.21
C LEU A 50 -14.56 2.45 5.69
N VAL A 51 -14.71 1.37 4.92
CA VAL A 51 -14.27 0.03 5.32
C VAL A 51 -13.24 -0.49 4.34
N GLY A 52 -12.01 -0.64 4.84
CA GLY A 52 -10.93 -1.34 4.16
C GLY A 52 -11.01 -2.85 4.40
N GLU A 53 -10.75 -3.65 3.38
CA GLU A 53 -10.75 -5.12 3.48
C GLU A 53 -9.43 -5.72 3.01
N LEU A 54 -8.81 -6.55 3.86
CA LEU A 54 -7.70 -7.44 3.52
C LEU A 54 -8.08 -8.89 3.80
N ALA A 55 -7.47 -9.83 3.08
CA ALA A 55 -7.58 -11.25 3.41
C ALA A 55 -6.84 -11.54 4.73
N LEU A 56 -7.36 -12.44 5.56
CA LEU A 56 -6.76 -12.72 6.88
C LEU A 56 -5.35 -13.32 6.78
N ASP A 57 -5.06 -14.02 5.70
CA ASP A 57 -3.76 -14.59 5.33
C ASP A 57 -2.85 -13.63 4.56
N SER A 58 -3.19 -12.35 4.48
CA SER A 58 -2.29 -11.34 3.91
C SER A 58 -0.95 -11.33 4.68
N PRO A 59 0.18 -11.09 4.00
CA PRO A 59 1.47 -10.96 4.66
C PRO A 59 1.46 -9.92 5.77
N GLU A 60 2.29 -10.14 6.78
CA GLU A 60 2.36 -9.26 7.95
C GLU A 60 2.67 -7.81 7.55
N ASP A 61 3.59 -7.61 6.61
CA ASP A 61 3.96 -6.27 6.12
C ASP A 61 2.78 -5.54 5.46
N ASP A 62 1.96 -6.24 4.68
CA ASP A 62 0.76 -5.68 4.04
C ASP A 62 -0.23 -5.19 5.12
N ILE A 63 -0.42 -5.97 6.19
CA ILE A 63 -1.34 -5.64 7.29
C ILE A 63 -0.80 -4.44 8.09
N TRP A 64 0.46 -4.47 8.50
CA TRP A 64 1.05 -3.40 9.30
C TRP A 64 1.22 -2.11 8.52
N LYS A 65 1.46 -2.18 7.21
CA LYS A 65 1.46 -0.97 6.39
C LYS A 65 0.10 -0.27 6.45
N VAL A 66 -1.01 -1.00 6.32
CA VAL A 66 -2.35 -0.41 6.45
C VAL A 66 -2.56 0.22 7.83
N ILE A 67 -2.17 -0.48 8.90
CA ILE A 67 -2.31 0.05 10.26
C ILE A 67 -1.50 1.33 10.44
N ALA A 68 -0.24 1.35 10.01
CA ALA A 68 0.62 2.53 10.11
C ALA A 68 0.04 3.73 9.35
N VAL A 69 -0.48 3.52 8.14
CA VAL A 69 -1.17 4.57 7.37
C VAL A 69 -2.38 5.10 8.14
N LEU A 70 -3.20 4.24 8.73
CA LEU A 70 -4.36 4.67 9.52
C LEU A 70 -3.97 5.42 10.79
N PHE A 71 -2.92 4.98 11.49
CA PHE A 71 -2.35 5.71 12.62
C PHE A 71 -1.90 7.11 12.23
N LYS A 72 -1.10 7.21 11.17
CA LYS A 72 -0.57 8.48 10.68
C LYS A 72 -1.66 9.45 10.25
N ILE A 73 -2.63 8.97 9.46
CA ILE A 73 -3.77 9.79 9.05
C ILE A 73 -4.60 10.20 10.27
N SER A 74 -4.82 9.31 11.25
CA SER A 74 -5.54 9.67 12.48
C SER A 74 -4.83 10.73 13.32
N ALA A 75 -3.49 10.83 13.22
CA ALA A 75 -2.72 11.88 13.89
C ALA A 75 -2.79 13.24 13.16
N GLN A 76 -3.01 13.21 11.85
CA GLN A 76 -3.13 14.41 11.00
C GLN A 76 -4.56 14.97 10.97
N GLU A 77 -5.56 14.09 10.99
CA GLU A 77 -6.98 14.41 10.90
C GLU A 77 -7.64 14.24 12.27
N GLU A 78 -7.89 15.36 12.96
CA GLU A 78 -8.47 15.38 14.30
C GLU A 78 -9.83 14.65 14.32
N GLY A 79 -10.02 13.77 15.32
CA GLY A 79 -11.29 13.06 15.51
C GLY A 79 -11.55 11.91 14.54
N LEU A 80 -10.60 11.60 13.65
CA LEU A 80 -10.61 10.37 12.87
C LEU A 80 -10.31 9.18 13.78
N ILE A 81 -11.24 8.23 13.78
CA ILE A 81 -11.14 7.00 14.56
C ILE A 81 -11.05 5.82 13.58
N PHE A 82 -10.18 4.86 13.85
CA PHE A 82 -10.21 3.58 13.14
C PHE A 82 -10.31 2.39 14.09
N LYS A 83 -10.87 1.30 13.57
CA LYS A 83 -11.01 0.01 14.28
C LYS A 83 -10.61 -1.13 13.36
N VAL A 84 -9.84 -2.06 13.91
CA VAL A 84 -9.46 -3.32 13.23
C VAL A 84 -10.34 -4.45 13.76
N HIS A 85 -10.99 -5.17 12.86
CA HIS A 85 -11.90 -6.27 13.20
C HIS A 85 -11.63 -7.51 12.36
N THR A 86 -11.76 -8.68 12.97
CA THR A 86 -11.69 -10.00 12.33
C THR A 86 -12.54 -10.95 13.16
N GLU A 87 -13.12 -11.97 12.52
CA GLU A 87 -13.85 -13.04 13.21
C GLU A 87 -12.93 -13.93 14.03
N ASN A 88 -11.65 -14.03 13.62
CA ASN A 88 -10.59 -14.71 14.35
C ASN A 88 -9.78 -13.71 15.19
N TYR A 89 -10.21 -13.49 16.43
CA TYR A 89 -9.62 -12.49 17.33
C TYR A 89 -8.14 -12.72 17.65
N GLU A 90 -7.64 -13.96 17.58
CA GLU A 90 -6.22 -14.26 17.78
C GLU A 90 -5.35 -13.71 16.65
N ARG A 91 -5.93 -13.61 15.45
CA ARG A 91 -5.28 -13.07 14.24
C ARG A 91 -5.56 -11.58 14.06
N ASN A 92 -6.18 -10.90 15.03
CA ASN A 92 -6.25 -9.44 15.02
C ASN A 92 -4.86 -8.88 15.38
N PRO A 93 -4.25 -8.05 14.52
CA PRO A 93 -2.88 -7.57 14.72
C PRO A 93 -2.70 -6.75 16.00
N LEU A 94 -3.73 -5.98 16.41
CA LEU A 94 -3.67 -5.19 17.64
C LEU A 94 -3.79 -6.08 18.89
N VAL A 95 -4.62 -7.13 18.83
CA VAL A 95 -4.75 -8.13 19.90
C VAL A 95 -3.46 -8.93 20.05
N ALA A 96 -2.90 -9.39 18.92
CA ALA A 96 -1.70 -10.21 18.89
C ALA A 96 -0.51 -9.49 19.52
N GLU A 97 -0.29 -8.21 19.17
CA GLU A 97 0.82 -7.44 19.73
C GLU A 97 0.59 -7.10 21.20
N ALA A 98 -0.62 -6.66 21.58
CA ALA A 98 -0.93 -6.36 22.98
C ALA A 98 -0.78 -7.60 23.90
N ARG A 99 -1.12 -8.79 23.39
CA ARG A 99 -0.91 -10.06 24.11
C ARG A 99 0.56 -10.42 24.21
N LYS A 100 1.31 -10.29 23.12
CA LYS A 100 2.76 -10.57 23.07
C LYS A 100 3.54 -9.72 24.07
N SER A 101 3.14 -8.46 24.25
CA SER A 101 3.77 -7.52 25.17
C SER A 101 3.21 -7.55 26.60
N ASP A 102 2.28 -8.47 26.91
CA ASP A 102 1.62 -8.59 28.22
C ASP A 102 0.97 -7.28 28.73
N VAL A 103 0.34 -6.53 27.83
CA VAL A 103 -0.31 -5.23 28.13
C VAL A 103 -1.84 -5.30 28.06
N LEU A 104 -2.42 -6.50 27.97
CA LEU A 104 -3.87 -6.67 27.98
C LEU A 104 -4.45 -6.21 29.33
N PRO A 105 -5.46 -5.31 29.33
CA PRO A 105 -6.07 -4.86 30.58
C PRO A 105 -6.72 -6.01 31.35
N LYS A 106 -6.61 -5.99 32.68
CA LYS A 106 -7.20 -7.03 33.56
C LYS A 106 -8.71 -7.20 33.41
N TRP A 107 -9.43 -6.16 32.98
CA TRP A 107 -10.87 -6.23 32.76
C TRP A 107 -11.23 -6.92 31.44
N ALA A 108 -10.29 -7.07 30.51
CA ALA A 108 -10.51 -7.70 29.22
C ALA A 108 -10.40 -9.23 29.35
N ASN A 109 -11.40 -9.84 29.97
CA ASN A 109 -11.42 -11.27 30.31
C ASN A 109 -11.36 -12.22 29.08
N THR A 110 -11.61 -11.71 27.87
CA THR A 110 -11.50 -12.47 26.62
C THR A 110 -10.87 -11.62 25.52
N LEU A 111 -10.20 -12.27 24.55
CA LEU A 111 -9.63 -11.58 23.39
C LEU A 111 -10.69 -10.85 22.57
N LYS A 112 -11.89 -11.43 22.46
CA LYS A 112 -13.05 -10.78 21.83
C LYS A 112 -13.37 -9.45 22.52
N TYR A 113 -13.42 -9.44 23.85
CA TYR A 113 -13.77 -8.24 24.60
C TYR A 113 -12.75 -7.13 24.42
N PHE A 114 -11.45 -7.46 24.34
CA PHE A 114 -10.41 -6.48 23.99
C PHE A 114 -10.56 -6.00 22.54
N ALA A 115 -10.66 -6.92 21.58
CA ALA A 115 -10.77 -6.61 20.15
C ALA A 115 -11.97 -5.72 19.81
N ASP A 116 -13.09 -5.91 20.51
CA ASP A 116 -14.29 -5.11 20.30
C ASP A 116 -14.18 -3.67 20.85
N ASN A 117 -13.25 -3.43 21.77
CA ASN A 117 -13.12 -2.17 22.50
C ASN A 117 -11.81 -1.42 22.24
N VAL A 118 -10.99 -1.89 21.29
CA VAL A 118 -9.73 -1.24 20.87
C VAL A 118 -9.92 -0.41 19.61
N PHE A 119 -9.44 0.84 19.66
CA PHE A 119 -9.56 1.83 18.60
C PHE A 119 -8.26 2.62 18.47
N GLY A 120 -7.95 3.09 17.27
CA GLY A 120 -6.94 4.13 17.08
C GLY A 120 -7.61 5.48 16.86
N MET A 121 -7.07 6.53 17.46
CA MET A 121 -7.53 7.91 17.31
C MET A 121 -6.37 8.84 17.66
N ASN A 122 -6.21 9.94 16.92
CA ASN A 122 -5.18 10.96 17.20
C ASN A 122 -3.76 10.36 17.35
N GLY A 123 -3.44 9.33 16.54
CA GLY A 123 -2.13 8.66 16.55
C GLY A 123 -1.86 7.74 17.75
N VAL A 124 -2.85 7.46 18.61
CA VAL A 124 -2.69 6.58 19.79
C VAL A 124 -3.81 5.57 19.90
N ILE A 125 -3.62 4.54 20.73
CA ILE A 125 -4.66 3.56 21.05
C ILE A 125 -5.58 4.07 22.14
N HIS A 126 -6.87 3.84 21.95
CA HIS A 126 -7.94 4.05 22.90
C HIS A 126 -8.65 2.72 23.22
N LEU A 127 -8.98 2.52 24.49
CA LEU A 127 -9.76 1.41 25.00
C LEU A 127 -11.02 1.91 25.70
N ILE A 128 -12.16 1.35 25.35
CA ILE A 128 -13.42 1.59 26.06
C ILE A 128 -13.55 0.55 27.17
N SER A 129 -13.24 0.94 28.40
CA SER A 129 -13.39 0.08 29.57
C SER A 129 -14.87 -0.06 29.98
N PRO A 130 -15.25 -1.08 30.77
CA PRO A 130 -16.60 -1.21 31.32
C PRO A 130 -17.07 0.05 32.05
N THR A 131 -16.20 0.66 32.85
CA THR A 131 -16.49 1.88 33.60
C THR A 131 -16.79 3.08 32.69
N VAL A 132 -16.11 3.20 31.54
CA VAL A 132 -16.43 4.24 30.55
C VAL A 132 -17.76 3.94 29.86
N ALA A 133 -18.00 2.69 29.48
CA ALA A 133 -19.25 2.28 28.84
C ALA A 133 -20.47 2.53 29.74
N GLU A 134 -20.35 2.29 31.05
CA GLU A 134 -21.39 2.55 32.04
C GLU A 134 -21.75 4.03 32.20
N LYS A 135 -20.79 4.95 31.98
CA LYS A 135 -21.06 6.40 31.97
C LYS A 135 -21.88 6.83 30.76
N PHE A 136 -21.85 6.06 29.67
CA PHE A 136 -22.45 6.41 28.39
C PHE A 136 -23.28 5.26 27.77
N PRO A 137 -24.26 4.69 28.48
CA PRO A 137 -24.92 3.43 28.11
C PRO A 137 -25.76 3.49 26.84
N LYS A 138 -26.07 4.71 26.36
CA LYS A 138 -26.87 4.96 25.15
C LYS A 138 -26.05 5.49 23.96
N ARG A 139 -24.75 5.74 24.14
CA ARG A 139 -23.89 6.29 23.08
C ARG A 139 -23.25 5.18 22.27
N SER A 140 -22.96 5.45 21.01
CA SER A 140 -22.11 4.57 20.21
C SER A 140 -20.68 4.59 20.73
N GLN A 141 -19.88 3.56 20.43
CA GLN A 141 -18.46 3.52 20.81
C GLN A 141 -17.68 4.71 20.24
N VAL A 142 -18.00 5.13 19.01
CA VAL A 142 -17.38 6.29 18.35
C VAL A 142 -17.71 7.58 19.11
N ASP A 143 -18.97 7.77 19.51
CA ASP A 143 -19.38 8.96 20.27
C ASP A 143 -18.78 8.99 21.68
N MET A 144 -18.59 7.82 22.31
CA MET A 144 -17.91 7.69 23.59
C MET A 144 -16.45 8.15 23.50
N LEU A 145 -15.71 7.68 22.49
CA LEU A 145 -14.30 8.04 22.27
C LEU A 145 -14.12 9.55 22.09
N ARG A 146 -15.02 10.20 21.33
CA ARG A 146 -14.99 11.65 21.12
C ARG A 146 -15.37 12.45 22.36
N ALA A 147 -16.25 11.91 23.20
CA ALA A 147 -16.71 12.60 24.40
C ALA A 147 -15.68 12.58 25.53
N VAL A 148 -14.92 11.48 25.67
CA VAL A 148 -13.94 11.29 26.74
C VAL A 148 -12.61 10.73 26.20
N PRO A 149 -11.92 11.46 25.30
CA PRO A 149 -10.68 10.98 24.68
C PRO A 149 -9.58 10.74 25.73
N ASN A 150 -9.53 11.56 26.78
CA ASN A 150 -8.53 11.43 27.85
C ASN A 150 -8.76 10.20 28.74
N GLU A 151 -10.01 9.77 28.97
CA GLU A 151 -10.31 8.60 29.79
C GLU A 151 -10.12 7.27 29.05
N THR A 152 -10.20 7.31 27.72
CA THR A 152 -10.08 6.11 26.87
C THR A 152 -8.66 5.88 26.37
N ARG A 153 -7.80 6.91 26.37
CA ARG A 153 -6.41 6.80 25.92
C ARG A 153 -5.66 5.73 26.71
N ASN A 154 -5.00 4.82 26.00
CA ASN A 154 -4.19 3.76 26.60
C ASN A 154 -2.73 3.83 26.11
N ILE A 155 -1.85 4.28 27.01
CA ILE A 155 -0.42 4.46 26.69
C ILE A 155 0.29 3.12 26.57
N LEU A 156 0.03 2.16 27.47
CA LEU A 156 0.72 0.86 27.47
C LEU A 156 0.53 0.09 26.15
N VAL A 157 -0.71 0.04 25.64
CA VAL A 157 -0.99 -0.59 24.35
C VAL A 157 -0.46 0.24 23.17
N THR A 158 -0.40 1.57 23.31
CA THR A 158 0.24 2.40 22.27
C THR A 158 1.74 2.13 22.20
N GLU A 159 2.41 2.06 23.35
CA GLU A 159 3.85 1.78 23.45
C GLU A 159 4.20 0.38 22.96
N SER A 160 3.37 -0.63 23.25
CA SER A 160 3.59 -2.00 22.73
C SER A 160 3.58 -2.07 21.20
N LEU A 161 2.89 -1.15 20.53
CA LEU A 161 2.81 -1.09 19.07
C LEU A 161 3.90 -0.23 18.44
N SER A 162 4.62 0.58 19.23
CA SER A 162 5.44 1.68 18.72
C SER A 162 6.57 1.21 17.83
N GLU A 163 7.24 0.10 18.16
CA GLU A 163 8.31 -0.46 17.33
C GLU A 163 7.79 -0.88 15.94
N LYS A 164 6.69 -1.65 15.89
CA LYS A 164 6.09 -2.09 14.63
C LYS A 164 5.55 -0.92 13.82
N LEU A 165 4.89 0.04 14.46
CA LEU A 165 4.38 1.25 13.80
C LEU A 165 5.51 2.10 13.23
N HIS A 166 6.60 2.28 13.97
CA HIS A 166 7.75 3.06 13.51
C HIS A 166 8.42 2.40 12.29
N SER A 167 8.55 1.07 12.31
CA SER A 167 9.04 0.31 11.16
C SER A 167 8.10 0.46 9.95
N ALA A 168 6.79 0.31 10.17
CA ALA A 168 5.76 0.32 9.13
C ALA A 168 5.42 1.69 8.54
N ASP A 169 5.74 2.79 9.24
CA ASP A 169 5.53 4.16 8.75
C ASP A 169 6.48 4.50 7.58
N SER A 170 7.61 3.79 7.45
CA SER A 170 8.51 4.00 6.32
C SER A 170 7.80 3.84 4.97
N ARG A 171 8.07 4.74 4.03
CA ARG A 171 7.52 4.67 2.65
C ARG A 171 7.98 3.42 1.90
N SER A 172 9.12 2.85 2.29
CA SER A 172 9.69 1.62 1.71
C SER A 172 9.52 0.40 2.62
N PHE A 173 8.66 0.46 3.64
CA PHE A 173 8.41 -0.68 4.51
C PHE A 173 7.95 -1.90 3.71
N GLY A 174 8.51 -3.08 4.01
CA GLY A 174 8.23 -4.33 3.28
C GLY A 174 8.70 -4.35 1.82
N MET A 175 9.46 -3.33 1.38
CA MET A 175 9.96 -3.19 0.01
C MET A 175 11.49 -3.27 -0.02
N HIS A 176 12.02 -3.97 -1.02
CA HIS A 176 13.44 -4.05 -1.33
C HIS A 176 13.85 -2.93 -2.28
N THR A 177 14.91 -2.21 -1.91
CA THR A 177 15.54 -1.25 -2.81
C THR A 177 16.55 -1.97 -3.67
N THR A 178 16.46 -1.81 -4.99
CA THR A 178 17.40 -2.42 -5.94
C THR A 178 17.73 -1.50 -7.10
N SER A 179 18.85 -1.79 -7.77
CA SER A 179 19.29 -1.06 -8.95
C SER A 179 19.01 -1.92 -10.19
N VAL A 180 18.31 -1.37 -11.17
CA VAL A 180 17.96 -2.07 -12.41
C VAL A 180 18.48 -1.31 -13.61
N ASN A 181 19.05 -2.02 -14.58
CA ASN A 181 19.61 -1.42 -15.80
C ASN A 181 18.68 -1.63 -16.99
N VAL A 182 17.93 -0.59 -17.35
CA VAL A 182 16.78 -0.68 -18.28
C VAL A 182 16.92 0.33 -19.43
N PRO A 183 16.26 0.12 -20.58
CA PRO A 183 16.17 1.15 -21.61
C PRO A 183 15.66 2.48 -21.04
N ALA A 184 16.23 3.60 -21.47
CA ALA A 184 15.91 4.92 -20.94
C ALA A 184 14.42 5.29 -21.09
N SER A 185 13.76 4.77 -22.13
CA SER A 185 12.33 4.93 -22.39
C SER A 185 11.43 4.25 -21.33
N LEU A 186 11.92 3.21 -20.65
CA LEU A 186 11.20 2.46 -19.62
C LEU A 186 11.57 2.89 -18.20
N ALA A 187 12.71 3.55 -18.05
CA ALA A 187 13.32 3.86 -16.77
C ALA A 187 12.39 4.66 -15.83
N TYR A 188 11.72 5.69 -16.36
CA TYR A 188 10.86 6.52 -15.52
C TYR A 188 9.62 5.77 -15.03
N VAL A 189 9.01 4.95 -15.89
CA VAL A 189 7.88 4.09 -15.50
C VAL A 189 8.34 3.10 -14.43
N ALA A 190 9.45 2.40 -14.64
CA ALA A 190 9.96 1.43 -13.67
C ALA A 190 10.35 2.06 -12.31
N ARG A 191 10.77 3.33 -12.31
CA ARG A 191 11.12 4.07 -11.09
C ARG A 191 9.89 4.55 -10.31
N GLU A 192 8.93 5.15 -11.01
CA GLU A 192 7.80 5.84 -10.37
C GLU A 192 6.53 4.98 -10.28
N ARG A 193 6.47 3.84 -10.98
CA ARG A 193 5.31 2.92 -11.01
C ARG A 193 5.70 1.53 -10.51
N PRO A 194 5.94 1.36 -9.20
CA PRO A 194 6.27 0.05 -8.61
C PRO A 194 5.11 -0.95 -8.79
N ASP A 195 3.88 -0.48 -8.94
CA ASP A 195 2.72 -1.29 -9.31
C ASP A 195 2.83 -1.90 -10.71
N ILE A 196 3.29 -1.13 -11.71
CA ILE A 196 3.56 -1.64 -13.06
C ILE A 196 4.76 -2.58 -13.03
N LEU A 197 5.82 -2.24 -12.29
CA LEU A 197 6.99 -3.10 -12.13
C LEU A 197 6.61 -4.48 -11.58
N SER A 198 5.77 -4.50 -10.54
CA SER A 198 5.25 -5.72 -9.94
C SER A 198 4.44 -6.56 -10.94
N LEU A 199 3.58 -5.93 -11.74
CA LEU A 199 2.85 -6.61 -12.81
C LEU A 199 3.80 -7.20 -13.85
N ALA A 200 4.82 -6.46 -14.27
CA ALA A 200 5.81 -6.93 -15.23
C ALA A 200 6.56 -8.17 -14.71
N ILE A 201 7.00 -8.15 -13.45
CA ILE A 201 7.66 -9.30 -12.81
C ILE A 201 6.70 -10.50 -12.79
N ARG A 202 5.47 -10.32 -12.32
CA ARG A 202 4.50 -11.41 -12.18
C ARG A 202 4.13 -12.06 -13.51
N GLU A 203 4.04 -11.29 -14.59
CA GLU A 203 3.79 -11.81 -15.93
C GLU A 203 5.03 -12.46 -16.56
N PHE A 204 6.23 -12.08 -16.13
CA PHE A 204 7.48 -12.66 -16.59
C PHE A 204 7.77 -14.02 -15.94
N ILE A 205 7.27 -14.28 -14.74
CA ILE A 205 7.40 -15.58 -14.07
C ILE A 205 6.75 -16.67 -14.93
N GLY A 206 7.51 -17.72 -15.24
CA GLY A 206 7.05 -18.82 -16.08
C GLY A 206 7.08 -18.54 -17.59
N MET A 207 7.71 -17.43 -18.02
CA MET A 207 7.93 -17.14 -19.44
C MET A 207 8.85 -18.19 -20.09
N ASP A 208 8.56 -18.51 -21.35
CA ASP A 208 9.32 -19.50 -22.12
C ASP A 208 10.80 -19.11 -22.29
N GLU A 209 11.71 -20.07 -22.14
CA GLU A 209 13.15 -19.85 -22.24
C GLU A 209 13.59 -19.28 -23.59
N THR A 210 12.92 -19.65 -24.69
CA THR A 210 13.18 -19.10 -26.02
C THR A 210 12.89 -17.62 -26.03
N LYS A 211 11.76 -17.21 -25.44
CA LYS A 211 11.38 -15.80 -25.33
C LYS A 211 12.35 -15.02 -24.44
N ILE A 212 12.80 -15.62 -23.34
CA ILE A 212 13.83 -15.02 -22.47
C ILE A 212 15.11 -14.74 -23.26
N LYS A 213 15.62 -15.71 -24.04
CA LYS A 213 16.83 -15.53 -24.87
C LYS A 213 16.66 -14.43 -25.93
N GLU A 214 15.49 -14.30 -26.54
CA GLU A 214 15.19 -13.19 -27.46
C GLU A 214 15.28 -11.83 -26.76
N LEU A 215 14.71 -11.72 -25.56
CA LEU A 215 14.72 -10.51 -24.74
C LEU A 215 16.13 -10.17 -24.27
N GLU A 216 16.95 -11.16 -23.92
CA GLU A 216 18.36 -10.95 -23.55
C GLU A 216 19.16 -10.35 -24.70
N LYS A 217 18.98 -10.89 -25.91
CA LYS A 217 19.61 -10.33 -27.11
C LYS A 217 19.17 -8.88 -27.32
N LYS A 218 17.86 -8.62 -27.26
CA LYS A 218 17.29 -7.27 -27.40
C LYS A 218 17.82 -6.29 -26.34
N LEU A 219 17.95 -6.73 -25.09
CA LEU A 219 18.54 -5.94 -24.00
C LEU A 219 20.04 -5.68 -24.22
N GLY A 220 20.77 -6.63 -24.79
CA GLY A 220 22.17 -6.50 -25.16
C GLY A 220 22.40 -5.52 -26.32
N ASP A 221 21.46 -5.49 -27.27
CA ASP A 221 21.48 -4.59 -28.43
C ASP A 221 21.02 -3.15 -28.08
N GLU A 222 20.40 -2.93 -26.91
CA GLU A 222 19.96 -1.61 -26.46
C GLU A 222 21.15 -0.75 -26.00
N ALA A 223 21.43 0.30 -26.77
CA ALA A 223 22.54 1.21 -26.52
C ALA A 223 22.20 2.29 -25.48
N ASP A 224 20.92 2.68 -25.35
CA ASP A 224 20.48 3.75 -24.45
C ASP A 224 19.89 3.18 -23.15
N ARG A 225 20.74 2.49 -22.39
CA ARG A 225 20.38 1.94 -21.07
C ARG A 225 20.80 2.87 -19.95
N VAL A 226 19.98 2.91 -18.91
CA VAL A 226 20.22 3.67 -17.69
C VAL A 226 19.97 2.81 -16.46
N MET A 227 20.82 2.99 -15.46
CA MET A 227 20.63 2.39 -14.16
C MET A 227 19.74 3.28 -13.29
N ILE A 228 18.70 2.71 -12.70
CA ILE A 228 17.79 3.39 -11.78
C ILE A 228 17.66 2.60 -10.48
N HIS A 229 17.36 3.30 -9.38
CA HIS A 229 16.90 2.64 -8.15
C HIS A 229 15.39 2.51 -8.17
N THR A 230 14.89 1.33 -7.79
CA THR A 230 13.44 1.04 -7.70
C THR A 230 13.12 0.21 -6.46
N LEU A 231 11.83 0.05 -6.18
CA LEU A 231 11.28 -0.68 -5.04
C LEU A 231 10.50 -1.91 -5.53
N ILE A 232 10.81 -3.07 -4.95
CA ILE A 232 10.15 -4.35 -5.25
C ILE A 232 9.61 -4.94 -3.95
N ASN A 233 8.38 -5.46 -3.93
CA ASN A 233 7.85 -6.08 -2.72
C ASN A 233 8.54 -7.43 -2.43
N GLU A 234 8.39 -7.93 -1.21
CA GLU A 234 8.98 -9.20 -0.76
C GLU A 234 8.64 -10.40 -1.66
N ALA A 235 7.39 -10.51 -2.13
CA ALA A 235 6.95 -11.63 -2.95
C ALA A 235 7.64 -11.63 -4.33
N ASP A 236 7.61 -10.49 -5.01
CA ASP A 236 8.23 -10.30 -6.32
C ASP A 236 9.77 -10.44 -6.22
N TRP A 237 10.37 -9.97 -5.12
CA TRP A 237 11.79 -10.17 -4.83
C TRP A 237 12.14 -11.66 -4.80
N LYS A 238 11.41 -12.46 -4.00
CA LYS A 238 11.62 -13.90 -3.88
C LYS A 238 11.52 -14.61 -5.22
N GLU A 239 10.51 -14.28 -6.02
CA GLU A 239 10.30 -14.86 -7.35
C GLU A 239 11.45 -14.55 -8.31
N VAL A 240 11.97 -13.32 -8.26
CA VAL A 240 13.11 -12.90 -9.07
C VAL A 240 14.41 -13.56 -8.60
N THR A 241 14.58 -13.83 -7.31
CA THR A 241 15.78 -14.49 -6.77
C THR A 241 15.72 -16.02 -6.81
N ALA A 242 14.54 -16.63 -6.95
CA ALA A 242 14.34 -18.08 -6.82
C ALA A 242 15.11 -18.95 -7.82
N VAL A 243 15.64 -18.36 -8.90
CA VAL A 243 16.40 -19.09 -9.94
C VAL A 243 17.88 -19.27 -9.63
N ALA A 244 18.38 -18.70 -8.53
CA ALA A 244 19.79 -18.83 -8.18
C ALA A 244 20.00 -18.86 -6.65
N ASP A 245 20.60 -19.94 -6.15
CA ASP A 245 21.13 -20.03 -4.79
C ASP A 245 22.41 -19.17 -4.68
N ILE A 246 22.24 -17.84 -4.69
CA ILE A 246 23.37 -16.89 -4.62
C ILE A 246 23.18 -15.95 -3.44
N GLU A 247 24.26 -15.80 -2.67
CA GLU A 247 24.36 -15.00 -1.44
C GLU A 247 24.15 -13.49 -1.68
N SER A 248 24.36 -13.00 -2.91
CA SER A 248 24.10 -11.62 -3.34
C SER A 248 23.49 -11.57 -4.76
N PRO A 249 22.15 -11.54 -4.89
CA PRO A 249 21.48 -11.72 -6.17
C PRO A 249 21.25 -10.40 -6.94
N THR A 250 21.91 -9.29 -6.57
CA THR A 250 21.60 -7.95 -7.12
C THR A 250 21.70 -7.87 -8.64
N ASP A 251 22.70 -8.52 -9.23
CA ASP A 251 22.89 -8.54 -10.69
C ASP A 251 21.81 -9.38 -11.39
N ILE A 252 21.39 -10.48 -10.77
CA ILE A 252 20.30 -11.34 -11.27
C ILE A 252 18.98 -10.59 -11.19
N VAL A 253 18.73 -9.89 -10.08
CA VAL A 253 17.54 -9.07 -9.91
C VAL A 253 17.50 -7.98 -10.97
N SER A 254 18.61 -7.25 -11.15
CA SER A 254 18.72 -6.22 -12.19
C SER A 254 18.40 -6.80 -13.57
N HIS A 255 19.06 -7.90 -13.96
CA HIS A 255 18.86 -8.53 -15.26
C HIS A 255 17.42 -9.00 -15.49
N ARG A 256 16.88 -9.80 -14.57
CA ARG A 256 15.52 -10.36 -14.72
C ARG A 256 14.44 -9.29 -14.71
N VAL A 257 14.58 -8.26 -13.87
CA VAL A 257 13.63 -7.14 -13.85
C VAL A 257 13.68 -6.37 -15.17
N SER A 258 14.86 -6.17 -15.74
CA SER A 258 14.99 -5.55 -17.06
C SER A 258 14.34 -6.37 -18.17
N LEU A 259 14.50 -7.69 -18.16
CA LEU A 259 13.81 -8.58 -19.11
C LEU A 259 12.29 -8.56 -18.92
N ALA A 260 11.82 -8.57 -17.67
CA ALA A 260 10.41 -8.50 -17.34
C ALA A 260 9.77 -7.22 -17.89
N LEU A 261 10.44 -6.07 -17.70
CA LEU A 261 9.98 -4.78 -18.23
C LEU A 261 9.98 -4.74 -19.77
N LEU A 262 10.99 -5.31 -20.43
CA LEU A 262 11.02 -5.41 -21.89
C LEU A 262 9.89 -6.29 -22.44
N ALA A 263 9.64 -7.43 -21.80
CA ALA A 263 8.56 -8.34 -22.18
C ALA A 263 7.20 -7.66 -22.01
N PHE A 264 7.02 -6.99 -20.88
CA PHE A 264 5.81 -6.26 -20.54
C PHE A 264 5.58 -5.10 -21.54
N ASP A 265 6.62 -4.35 -21.88
CA ASP A 265 6.55 -3.31 -22.90
C ASP A 265 6.12 -3.87 -24.27
N GLU A 266 6.77 -4.93 -24.75
CA GLU A 266 6.47 -5.53 -26.05
C GLU A 266 5.02 -6.01 -26.14
N LYS A 267 4.53 -6.63 -25.07
CA LYS A 267 3.16 -7.12 -24.97
C LYS A 267 2.15 -5.99 -24.88
N HIS A 268 2.32 -5.06 -23.94
CA HIS A 268 1.28 -4.08 -23.63
C HIS A 268 1.31 -2.85 -24.54
N SER A 269 2.44 -2.52 -25.19
CA SER A 269 2.47 -1.46 -26.21
C SER A 269 1.77 -1.86 -27.50
N SER A 270 1.67 -3.15 -27.80
CA SER A 270 1.07 -3.65 -29.05
C SER A 270 -0.44 -3.92 -28.97
N MET A 271 -1.01 -3.97 -27.77
CA MET A 271 -2.43 -4.22 -27.57
C MET A 271 -3.28 -2.96 -27.85
N SER A 272 -4.32 -3.08 -28.67
CA SER A 272 -5.33 -2.03 -28.79
C SER A 272 -6.17 -1.96 -27.51
N ASN A 273 -6.22 -0.79 -26.87
CA ASN A 273 -7.01 -0.55 -25.67
C ASN A 273 -8.05 0.55 -25.93
N GLY A 274 -9.32 0.26 -25.61
CA GLY A 274 -10.47 1.08 -25.99
C GLY A 274 -11.22 1.72 -24.83
N VAL A 275 -10.65 1.74 -23.62
CA VAL A 275 -11.34 2.26 -22.44
C VAL A 275 -10.74 3.60 -22.03
N ASP A 276 -11.55 4.65 -22.09
CA ASP A 276 -11.26 5.96 -21.53
C ASP A 276 -11.91 6.02 -20.14
N VAL A 277 -11.09 6.11 -19.08
CA VAL A 277 -11.62 6.23 -17.71
C VAL A 277 -11.61 7.72 -17.36
N PRO A 278 -12.78 8.36 -17.20
CA PRO A 278 -12.83 9.78 -16.90
C PRO A 278 -12.15 10.06 -15.54
N PRO A 279 -11.26 11.06 -15.48
CA PRO A 279 -10.54 11.39 -14.24
C PRO A 279 -11.51 11.88 -13.17
N SER A 280 -11.29 11.49 -11.91
CA SER A 280 -12.18 11.89 -10.80
C SER A 280 -12.13 13.38 -10.49
N GLY A 281 -11.06 14.06 -10.94
CA GLY A 281 -10.79 15.45 -10.65
C GLY A 281 -10.14 15.68 -9.28
N LEU A 282 -9.99 14.62 -8.46
CA LEU A 282 -9.49 14.71 -7.10
C LEU A 282 -8.05 15.26 -7.04
N PHE A 283 -7.23 14.93 -8.04
CA PHE A 283 -5.82 15.34 -8.10
C PHE A 283 -5.53 16.45 -9.13
N GLN A 284 -6.53 17.24 -9.54
CA GLN A 284 -6.35 18.32 -10.54
C GLN A 284 -5.25 19.34 -10.19
N LYS A 285 -4.97 19.54 -8.90
CA LYS A 285 -3.93 20.47 -8.43
C LYS A 285 -2.49 19.95 -8.62
N VAL A 286 -2.31 18.65 -8.89
CA VAL A 286 -0.99 18.06 -9.14
C VAL A 286 -0.52 18.51 -10.52
N GLY A 287 0.57 19.28 -10.59
CA GLY A 287 1.04 19.92 -11.82
C GLY A 287 1.59 18.94 -12.86
N ASP A 288 2.33 17.92 -12.41
CA ASP A 288 2.81 16.85 -13.28
C ASP A 288 1.66 15.91 -13.69
N ARG A 289 1.53 15.68 -14.99
CA ARG A 289 0.46 14.82 -15.54
C ARG A 289 0.72 13.35 -15.23
N PHE A 290 1.97 12.92 -15.18
CA PHE A 290 2.33 11.54 -14.87
C PHE A 290 1.97 11.21 -13.42
N GLU A 291 2.41 12.01 -12.46
CA GLU A 291 2.05 11.83 -11.04
C GLU A 291 0.53 11.93 -10.82
N ARG A 292 -0.15 12.83 -11.54
CA ARG A 292 -1.61 12.92 -11.46
C ARG A 292 -2.29 11.62 -11.91
N GLU A 293 -1.88 11.05 -13.04
CA GLU A 293 -2.40 9.77 -13.53
C GLU A 293 -2.10 8.65 -12.53
N ARG A 294 -0.86 8.55 -12.01
CA ARG A 294 -0.49 7.56 -11.00
C ARG A 294 -1.41 7.60 -9.79
N LEU A 295 -1.69 8.79 -9.24
CA LEU A 295 -2.56 8.96 -8.08
C LEU A 295 -4.01 8.61 -8.39
N GLU A 296 -4.54 8.98 -9.55
CA GLU A 296 -5.89 8.61 -10.00
C GLU A 296 -6.02 7.10 -10.19
N SER A 297 -5.03 6.45 -10.79
CA SER A 297 -4.99 5.01 -11.02
C SER A 297 -4.89 4.23 -9.71
N LEU A 298 -4.07 4.70 -8.76
CA LEU A 298 -4.02 4.12 -7.41
C LEU A 298 -5.34 4.31 -6.66
N ARG A 299 -5.96 5.50 -6.77
CA ARG A 299 -7.28 5.75 -6.20
C ARG A 299 -8.34 4.81 -6.79
N ALA A 300 -8.31 4.56 -8.10
CA ALA A 300 -9.21 3.60 -8.75
C ALA A 300 -8.99 2.17 -8.22
N ARG A 301 -7.74 1.75 -8.00
CA ARG A 301 -7.40 0.45 -7.40
C ARG A 301 -7.90 0.32 -5.96
N LEU A 302 -7.74 1.37 -5.15
CA LEU A 302 -8.10 1.34 -3.72
C LEU A 302 -9.60 1.50 -3.47
N PHE A 303 -10.33 2.27 -4.29
CA PHE A 303 -11.71 2.69 -4.01
C PHE A 303 -12.72 2.36 -5.11
N GLY A 304 -12.30 1.71 -6.20
CA GLY A 304 -13.13 1.46 -7.37
C GLY A 304 -12.75 0.18 -8.10
N ALA A 305 -12.96 0.19 -9.41
CA ALA A 305 -12.53 -0.89 -10.27
C ALA A 305 -11.07 -0.65 -10.70
N PRO A 306 -10.16 -1.62 -10.49
CA PRO A 306 -8.81 -1.51 -11.01
C PRO A 306 -8.84 -1.47 -12.54
N GLN A 307 -7.97 -0.64 -13.11
CA GLN A 307 -7.74 -0.62 -14.55
C GLN A 307 -7.02 -1.91 -15.00
N SER A 308 -7.14 -2.26 -16.28
CA SER A 308 -6.35 -3.36 -16.84
C SER A 308 -4.86 -2.98 -16.86
N ALA A 309 -3.98 -3.99 -16.76
CA ALA A 309 -2.53 -3.79 -16.84
C ALA A 309 -2.12 -3.04 -18.12
N THR A 310 -2.74 -3.38 -19.26
CA THR A 310 -2.53 -2.68 -20.54
C THR A 310 -2.89 -1.20 -20.46
N HIS A 311 -4.06 -0.86 -19.89
CA HIS A 311 -4.47 0.54 -19.75
C HIS A 311 -3.53 1.32 -18.85
N LEU A 312 -3.27 0.76 -17.68
CA LEU A 312 -2.38 1.33 -16.68
C LEU A 312 -1.00 1.67 -17.27
N TYR A 313 -0.44 0.71 -18.02
CA TYR A 313 0.86 0.85 -18.66
C TYR A 313 0.89 1.88 -19.77
N GLN A 314 -0.08 1.81 -20.70
CA GLN A 314 -0.12 2.70 -21.85
C GLN A 314 -0.33 4.16 -21.42
N CYS A 315 -1.19 4.41 -20.44
CA CYS A 315 -1.40 5.75 -19.89
C CYS A 315 -0.12 6.28 -19.26
N ALA A 316 0.54 5.50 -18.39
CA ALA A 316 1.79 5.90 -17.77
C ALA A 316 2.87 6.20 -18.82
N LYS A 317 3.05 5.29 -19.79
CA LYS A 317 4.05 5.41 -20.85
C LYS A 317 3.83 6.65 -21.73
N ALA A 318 2.58 6.93 -22.11
CA ALA A 318 2.24 8.09 -22.93
C ALA A 318 2.51 9.45 -22.24
N LEU A 319 2.57 9.46 -20.90
CA LEU A 319 2.82 10.65 -20.09
C LEU A 319 4.30 10.84 -19.75
N VAL A 320 5.19 9.90 -20.13
CA VAL A 320 6.64 10.08 -19.97
C VAL A 320 7.13 11.14 -20.95
N THR A 321 7.80 12.16 -20.42
CA THR A 321 8.36 13.28 -21.20
C THR A 321 9.87 13.16 -21.35
N GLY A 322 10.46 13.96 -22.25
CA GLY A 322 11.92 14.06 -22.35
C GLY A 322 12.58 14.51 -21.03
N GLN A 323 11.90 15.34 -20.23
CA GLN A 323 12.40 15.75 -18.91
C GLN A 323 12.52 14.56 -17.96
N HIS A 324 11.51 13.68 -17.94
CA HIS A 324 11.50 12.46 -17.13
C HIS A 324 12.68 11.54 -17.47
N VAL A 325 12.95 11.33 -18.76
CA VAL A 325 14.10 10.53 -19.22
C VAL A 325 15.42 11.16 -18.79
N GLN A 326 15.56 12.49 -18.91
CA GLN A 326 16.76 13.19 -18.45
C GLN A 326 16.96 13.10 -16.94
N GLU A 327 15.89 13.11 -16.15
CA GLU A 327 15.96 12.89 -14.70
C GLU A 327 16.51 11.50 -14.36
N CYS A 328 16.11 10.46 -15.09
CA CYS A 328 16.68 9.12 -14.91
C CYS A 328 18.17 9.07 -15.26
N ARG A 329 18.62 9.81 -16.28
CA ARG A 329 20.05 9.88 -16.66
C ARG A 329 20.92 10.62 -15.65
N LYS A 330 20.37 11.57 -14.89
CA LYS A 330 21.11 12.37 -13.90
C LYS A 330 21.60 11.58 -12.70
N ILE A 331 20.99 10.43 -12.39
CA ILE A 331 21.30 9.63 -11.20
C ILE A 331 22.77 9.13 -11.22
N PHE A 332 23.44 9.14 -12.39
CA PHE A 332 24.85 8.75 -12.52
C PHE A 332 25.86 9.90 -12.69
N VAL A 333 25.43 11.17 -12.70
CA VAL A 333 26.39 12.28 -12.60
C VAL A 333 26.67 12.49 -11.12
N GLY A 334 27.56 11.66 -10.57
CA GLY A 334 27.97 11.72 -9.17
C GLY A 334 28.32 13.14 -8.73
N LYS A 335 27.73 13.52 -7.60
CA LYS A 335 28.40 14.35 -6.60
C LYS A 335 28.73 13.47 -5.42
#